data_AF-A0A151QCU2-F1
#
_entry.id   AF-A0A151QCU2-F1
#
_cell.length_a   1.000
_cell.length_b   1.000
_cell.length_c   1.000
_cell.angle_alpha   90.00
_cell.angle_beta   90.00
_cell.angle_gamma   90.00
#
_symmetry.space_group_name_H-M   'P 1'
#
loop_
_entity.id
_entity.type
_entity.pdbx_description
1 polymer ?
#
loop_
_entity_poly.entity_id
_entity_poly.type
_entity_poly.pdbx_seq_one_letter_code
_entity_poly.pdbx_strand_id
1 'polypeptide(L)'
;MQIPGQIWVQINSRLKSRKMLRNLHSIYINHPSLRSNLLFYLSSLGYSKATGAAVLKILDDLSVFDDISIVQIVNLLTNWEIPTTPSAADFIEDAEKAVRRLSVAQKEPSGFYALLWFKAKYSSPKSLLEFIKKYDNLWKTDAFLRRQATAVLSRLLVMGSEAPRSILIEQIASGAMGTVSVANQIAYFEMSEKIEPKMDLYLFPTKKQRVYPLGKFLVLCSALNSESIRKSKPIAKKIGEHIVDPYYRRWIVEQYGIKL
;
A
#
# COMPACT_ATOMS: atom_id res chain seq x y z
N MET A 1 -22.98 23.78 -5.27
CA MET A 1 -22.60 24.41 -6.56
C MET A 1 -21.25 23.81 -6.97
N GLN A 2 -21.22 22.89 -7.95
CA GLN A 2 -19.96 22.27 -8.40
C GLN A 2 -19.22 23.24 -9.34
N ILE A 3 -17.92 23.43 -9.11
CA ILE A 3 -17.08 24.34 -9.91
C ILE A 3 -16.95 23.73 -11.33
N PRO A 4 -17.10 24.49 -12.42
CA PRO A 4 -17.07 23.98 -13.80
C PRO A 4 -15.88 23.05 -14.13
N GLY A 5 -14.71 23.31 -13.55
CA GLY A 5 -13.53 22.46 -13.69
C GLY A 5 -13.67 21.06 -13.08
N GLN A 6 -14.44 20.90 -12.00
CA GLN A 6 -14.69 19.59 -11.37
C GLN A 6 -15.56 18.70 -12.26
N ILE A 7 -16.58 19.27 -12.89
CA ILE A 7 -17.48 18.57 -13.81
C ILE A 7 -16.67 18.06 -15.02
N TRP A 8 -15.78 18.87 -15.56
CA TRP A 8 -14.92 18.50 -16.69
C TRP A 8 -13.99 17.32 -16.36
N VAL A 9 -13.38 17.31 -15.16
CA VAL A 9 -12.54 16.19 -14.69
C VAL A 9 -13.36 14.91 -14.51
N GLN A 10 -14.57 15.01 -13.96
CA GLN A 10 -15.46 13.86 -13.77
C GLN A 10 -15.91 13.26 -15.11
N ILE A 11 -16.23 14.09 -16.10
CA ILE A 11 -16.58 13.64 -17.46
C ILE A 11 -15.40 12.90 -18.10
N ASN A 12 -14.19 13.47 -18.04
CA ASN A 12 -13.00 12.80 -18.60
C ASN A 12 -12.66 11.49 -17.87
N SER A 13 -12.93 11.41 -16.56
CA SER A 13 -12.76 10.18 -15.78
C SER A 13 -13.74 9.09 -16.18
N ARG A 14 -15.02 9.43 -16.36
CA ARG A 14 -16.04 8.50 -16.85
C ARG A 14 -15.72 8.01 -18.27
N LEU A 15 -15.23 8.91 -19.13
CA LEU A 15 -14.87 8.60 -20.52
C LEU A 15 -13.47 7.96 -20.67
N LYS A 16 -12.69 7.83 -19.58
CA LYS A 16 -11.28 7.38 -19.61
C LYS A 16 -10.43 8.10 -20.68
N SER A 17 -10.74 9.37 -20.95
CA SER A 17 -10.11 10.16 -22.01
C SER A 17 -8.68 10.50 -21.63
N ARG A 18 -7.70 10.16 -22.48
CA ARG A 18 -6.27 10.47 -22.24
C ARG A 18 -5.88 11.92 -22.57
N LYS A 19 -6.79 12.72 -23.13
CA LYS A 19 -6.50 14.10 -23.56
C LYS A 19 -6.03 14.99 -22.40
N MET A 20 -6.54 14.75 -21.19
CA MET A 20 -6.19 15.54 -20.01
C MET A 20 -4.77 15.27 -19.50
N LEU A 21 -4.15 14.12 -19.83
CA LEU A 21 -2.81 13.76 -19.35
C LEU A 21 -1.74 14.78 -19.75
N ARG A 22 -1.89 15.44 -20.91
CA ARG A 22 -0.93 16.44 -21.40
C ARG A 22 -0.78 17.62 -20.46
N ASN A 23 -1.89 18.07 -19.86
CA ASN A 23 -1.93 19.24 -18.99
C ASN A 23 -2.12 18.85 -17.51
N LEU A 24 -2.19 17.55 -17.20
CA LEU A 24 -2.53 17.08 -15.85
C LEU A 24 -1.54 17.60 -14.81
N HIS A 25 -0.25 17.58 -15.16
CA HIS A 25 0.82 18.08 -14.31
C HIS A 25 0.59 19.56 -13.92
N SER A 26 0.45 20.45 -14.91
CA SER A 26 0.28 21.88 -14.64
C SER A 26 -1.01 22.19 -13.89
N ILE A 27 -2.10 21.48 -14.19
CA ILE A 27 -3.36 21.65 -13.46
C ILE A 27 -3.22 21.19 -12.01
N TYR A 28 -2.49 20.09 -11.75
CA TYR A 28 -2.29 19.55 -10.40
C TYR A 28 -1.50 20.50 -9.50
N ILE A 29 -0.43 21.11 -10.04
CA ILE A 29 0.44 22.03 -9.31
C ILE A 29 -0.28 23.37 -9.07
N ASN A 30 -0.89 23.94 -10.10
CA ASN A 30 -1.47 25.30 -10.04
C ASN A 30 -2.87 25.38 -9.42
N HIS A 31 -3.59 24.25 -9.32
CA HIS A 31 -4.95 24.23 -8.79
C HIS A 31 -5.12 23.17 -7.67
N PRO A 32 -4.67 23.47 -6.43
CA PRO A 32 -4.76 22.54 -5.31
C PRO A 32 -6.17 21.98 -5.05
N SER A 33 -7.21 22.78 -5.27
CA SER A 33 -8.61 22.37 -5.09
C SER A 33 -9.09 21.28 -6.07
N LEU A 34 -8.34 21.02 -7.14
CA LEU A 34 -8.65 19.99 -8.13
C LEU A 34 -7.88 18.68 -7.92
N ARG A 35 -6.88 18.65 -7.03
CA ARG A 35 -5.97 17.49 -6.86
C ARG A 35 -6.71 16.19 -6.60
N SER A 36 -7.66 16.16 -5.66
CA SER A 36 -8.46 14.96 -5.37
C SER A 36 -9.23 14.45 -6.60
N ASN A 37 -9.77 15.36 -7.43
CA ASN A 37 -10.48 14.98 -8.65
C ASN A 37 -9.53 14.45 -9.72
N LEU A 38 -8.34 15.05 -9.85
CA LEU A 38 -7.30 14.59 -10.77
C LEU A 38 -6.76 13.22 -10.38
N LEU A 39 -6.57 12.95 -9.09
CA LEU A 39 -6.18 11.63 -8.58
C LEU A 39 -7.29 10.60 -8.79
N PHE A 40 -8.56 10.98 -8.61
CA PHE A 40 -9.68 10.12 -8.95
C PHE A 40 -9.70 9.75 -10.44
N TYR A 41 -9.41 10.72 -11.31
CA TYR A 41 -9.22 10.47 -12.75
C TYR A 41 -8.04 9.52 -13.03
N LEU A 42 -6.88 9.74 -12.42
CA LEU A 42 -5.72 8.85 -12.58
C LEU A 42 -6.00 7.43 -12.05
N SER A 43 -6.76 7.32 -10.95
CA SER A 43 -7.20 6.04 -10.40
C SER A 43 -8.12 5.31 -11.38
N SER A 44 -9.02 6.02 -12.07
CA SER A 44 -9.94 5.40 -13.03
C SER A 44 -9.24 4.90 -14.30
N LEU A 45 -8.17 5.57 -14.73
CA LEU A 45 -7.30 5.15 -15.84
C LEU A 45 -6.40 3.96 -15.48
N GLY A 46 -5.85 3.93 -14.26
CA GLY A 46 -4.89 2.92 -13.85
C GLY A 46 -3.46 3.18 -14.34
N TYR A 47 -2.58 2.22 -14.09
CA TYR A 47 -1.18 2.30 -14.52
C TYR A 47 -1.04 2.10 -16.04
N SER A 48 -0.25 2.98 -16.63
CA SER A 48 0.28 2.91 -18.00
C SER A 48 1.55 3.75 -18.04
N LYS A 49 2.42 3.57 -19.04
CA LYS A 49 3.62 4.42 -19.17
C LYS A 49 3.30 5.92 -19.18
N ALA A 50 2.20 6.31 -19.84
CA ALA A 50 1.79 7.71 -19.94
C ALA A 50 1.25 8.27 -18.61
N THR A 51 0.43 7.51 -17.89
CA THR A 51 -0.09 7.93 -16.58
C THR A 51 1.01 7.93 -15.51
N GLY A 52 1.90 6.94 -15.55
CA GLY A 52 3.09 6.88 -14.70
C GLY A 52 4.01 8.09 -14.91
N ALA A 53 4.35 8.41 -16.17
CA ALA A 53 5.15 9.59 -16.47
C ALA A 53 4.50 10.90 -15.99
N ALA A 54 3.18 11.03 -16.07
CA ALA A 54 2.47 12.20 -15.55
C ALA A 54 2.56 12.30 -14.02
N VAL A 55 2.47 11.16 -13.31
CA VAL A 55 2.60 11.13 -11.84
C VAL A 55 4.04 11.41 -11.39
N LEU A 56 5.05 10.89 -12.09
CA LEU A 56 6.46 11.21 -11.78
C LEU A 56 6.73 12.70 -11.91
N LYS A 57 6.26 13.34 -13.00
CA LYS A 57 6.37 14.80 -13.15
C LYS A 57 5.73 15.56 -11.99
N ILE A 58 4.55 15.12 -11.54
CA ILE A 58 3.92 15.72 -10.35
C ILE A 58 4.81 15.57 -9.12
N LEU A 59 5.36 14.37 -8.87
CA LEU A 59 6.24 14.14 -7.72
C LEU A 59 7.55 14.93 -7.80
N ASP A 60 8.03 15.23 -9.00
CA ASP A 60 9.22 16.04 -9.23
C ASP A 60 9.04 17.52 -8.89
N ASP A 61 7.90 18.08 -9.26
CA ASP A 61 7.63 19.50 -9.05
C ASP A 61 6.81 19.77 -7.77
N LEU A 62 6.45 18.72 -7.01
CA LEU A 62 5.72 18.88 -5.76
C LEU A 62 6.59 19.57 -4.70
N SER A 63 6.00 20.54 -4.01
CA SER A 63 6.66 21.19 -2.87
C SER A 63 6.98 20.18 -1.78
N VAL A 64 8.16 20.33 -1.19
CA VAL A 64 8.66 19.52 -0.06
C VAL A 64 7.82 19.72 1.21
N PHE A 65 6.84 20.63 1.25
CA PHE A 65 5.96 20.83 2.42
C PHE A 65 4.50 20.37 2.16
N ASP A 66 4.25 19.60 1.10
CA ASP A 66 2.91 19.19 0.68
C ASP A 66 2.55 17.76 1.10
N ASP A 67 2.50 17.54 2.41
CA ASP A 67 2.31 16.23 3.05
C ASP A 67 1.06 15.48 2.57
N ILE A 68 -0.06 16.21 2.45
CA ILE A 68 -1.34 15.64 2.04
C ILE A 68 -1.22 15.09 0.61
N SER A 69 -0.59 15.85 -0.29
CA SER A 69 -0.46 15.42 -1.68
C SER A 69 0.46 14.20 -1.81
N ILE A 70 1.55 14.12 -1.03
CA ILE A 70 2.43 12.95 -1.00
C ILE A 70 1.64 11.70 -0.59
N VAL A 71 0.89 11.79 0.51
CA VAL A 71 0.08 10.66 1.01
C VAL A 71 -0.98 10.26 -0.01
N GLN A 72 -1.64 11.23 -0.65
CA GLN A 72 -2.66 10.96 -1.65
C GLN A 72 -2.09 10.31 -2.93
N ILE A 73 -0.91 10.75 -3.39
CA ILE A 73 -0.23 10.15 -4.54
C ILE A 73 0.25 8.73 -4.21
N VAL A 74 0.83 8.51 -3.02
CA VAL A 74 1.19 7.14 -2.59
C VAL A 74 -0.04 6.24 -2.51
N ASN A 75 -1.17 6.75 -2.02
CA ASN A 75 -2.42 5.99 -2.02
C ASN A 75 -2.90 5.67 -3.45
N LEU A 76 -2.73 6.58 -4.41
CA LEU A 76 -2.98 6.29 -5.82
C LEU A 76 -2.07 5.17 -6.33
N LEU A 77 -0.75 5.30 -6.13
CA LEU A 77 0.24 4.35 -6.59
C LEU A 77 -0.02 2.96 -6.01
N THR A 78 -0.26 2.86 -4.70
CA THR A 78 -0.52 1.58 -4.03
C THR A 78 -1.86 0.94 -4.42
N ASN A 79 -2.81 1.71 -4.97
CA ASN A 79 -4.05 1.18 -5.53
C ASN A 79 -3.95 0.83 -7.03
N TRP A 80 -2.84 1.14 -7.71
CA TRP A 80 -2.63 0.70 -9.09
C TRP A 80 -2.10 -0.73 -9.16
N GLU A 81 -2.67 -1.49 -10.10
CA GLU A 81 -2.23 -2.83 -10.48
C GLU A 81 -1.06 -2.72 -11.48
N ILE A 82 0.12 -2.39 -10.96
CA ILE A 82 1.35 -2.22 -11.75
C ILE A 82 1.91 -3.62 -12.10
N PRO A 83 2.23 -3.92 -13.38
CA PRO A 83 2.81 -5.20 -13.77
C PRO A 83 4.24 -5.36 -13.23
N THR A 84 4.72 -6.60 -13.19
CA THR A 84 6.08 -6.95 -12.73
C THR A 84 7.12 -6.95 -13.86
N THR A 85 6.85 -6.25 -14.97
CA THR A 85 7.80 -6.14 -16.08
C THR A 85 8.98 -5.22 -15.72
N PRO A 86 10.17 -5.38 -16.34
CA PRO A 86 11.33 -4.54 -16.03
C PRO A 86 11.03 -3.03 -16.11
N SER A 87 10.41 -2.57 -17.21
CA SER A 87 10.04 -1.16 -17.38
C SER A 87 9.07 -0.63 -16.32
N ALA A 88 8.26 -1.49 -15.69
CA ALA A 88 7.38 -1.10 -14.60
C ALA A 88 8.08 -1.14 -13.23
N ALA A 89 9.09 -2.00 -13.09
CA ALA A 89 9.99 -1.98 -11.95
C ALA A 89 10.83 -0.69 -11.92
N ASP A 90 11.35 -0.25 -13.07
CA ASP A 90 12.06 1.04 -13.19
C ASP A 90 11.19 2.21 -12.72
N PHE A 91 9.92 2.24 -13.17
CA PHE A 91 8.94 3.23 -12.71
C PHE A 91 8.73 3.21 -11.19
N ILE A 92 8.65 2.02 -10.58
CA ILE A 92 8.47 1.89 -9.13
C ILE A 92 9.71 2.40 -8.38
N GLU A 93 10.91 2.13 -8.92
CA GLU A 93 12.15 2.64 -8.35
C GLU A 93 12.23 4.17 -8.42
N ASP A 94 11.88 4.75 -9.56
CA ASP A 94 11.83 6.21 -9.75
C ASP A 94 10.78 6.86 -8.84
N ALA A 95 9.60 6.25 -8.73
CA ALA A 95 8.57 6.69 -7.81
C ALA A 95 9.02 6.60 -6.34
N GLU A 96 9.72 5.53 -5.95
CA GLU A 96 10.29 5.41 -4.60
C GLU A 96 11.30 6.53 -4.33
N LYS A 97 12.22 6.80 -5.27
CA LYS A 97 13.22 7.86 -5.15
C LYS A 97 12.55 9.23 -4.97
N ALA A 98 11.53 9.53 -5.77
CA ALA A 98 10.79 10.78 -5.70
C ALA A 98 10.02 10.92 -4.37
N VAL A 99 9.31 9.87 -3.94
CA VAL A 99 8.61 9.86 -2.63
C VAL A 99 9.62 10.01 -1.49
N ARG A 100 10.74 9.28 -1.52
CA ARG A 100 11.80 9.37 -0.51
C ARG A 100 12.38 10.79 -0.43
N ARG A 101 12.66 11.45 -1.56
CA ARG A 101 13.18 12.83 -1.59
C ARG A 101 12.25 13.76 -0.81
N LEU A 102 10.94 13.67 -1.09
CA LEU A 102 9.92 14.49 -0.45
C LEU A 102 9.76 14.14 1.05
N SER A 103 9.77 12.84 1.40
CA SER A 103 9.55 12.38 2.78
C SER A 103 10.76 12.53 3.71
N VAL A 104 11.99 12.34 3.23
CA VAL A 104 13.20 12.43 4.06
C VAL A 104 13.54 13.87 4.41
N ALA A 105 13.26 14.80 3.52
CA ALA A 105 13.49 16.22 3.76
C ALA A 105 12.58 16.78 4.87
N GLN A 106 11.38 16.23 5.03
CA GLN A 106 10.40 16.70 6.01
C GLN A 106 10.73 16.26 7.44
N LYS A 107 11.33 15.08 7.66
CA LYS A 107 11.39 14.42 8.99
C LYS A 107 10.02 14.30 9.68
N GLU A 108 8.93 14.48 8.94
CA GLU A 108 7.56 14.47 9.45
C GLU A 108 6.98 13.05 9.45
N PRO A 109 6.04 12.75 10.37
CA PRO A 109 5.36 11.46 10.41
C PRO A 109 4.65 11.08 9.12
N SER A 110 4.07 12.07 8.43
CA SER A 110 3.34 11.92 7.17
C SER A 110 4.22 11.33 6.06
N GLY A 111 5.43 11.84 5.89
CA GLY A 111 6.42 11.36 4.93
C GLY A 111 6.85 9.92 5.23
N PHE A 112 7.13 9.60 6.49
CA PHE A 112 7.44 8.22 6.87
C PHE A 112 6.28 7.28 6.56
N TYR A 113 5.04 7.65 6.92
CA TYR A 113 3.85 6.85 6.63
C TYR A 113 3.71 6.59 5.13
N ALA A 114 3.85 7.62 4.29
CA ALA A 114 3.77 7.50 2.84
C ALA A 114 4.82 6.50 2.30
N LEU A 115 6.08 6.66 2.72
CA LEU A 115 7.14 5.76 2.27
C LEU A 115 6.94 4.33 2.80
N LEU A 116 6.52 4.15 4.05
CA LEU A 116 6.19 2.86 4.64
C LEU A 116 5.09 2.15 3.84
N TRP A 117 4.01 2.86 3.51
CA TRP A 117 2.86 2.31 2.78
C TRP A 117 3.24 1.90 1.35
N PHE A 118 4.05 2.73 0.67
CA PHE A 118 4.60 2.39 -0.64
C PHE A 118 5.47 1.12 -0.59
N LYS A 119 6.40 1.07 0.37
CA LYS A 119 7.30 -0.08 0.56
C LYS A 119 6.57 -1.34 0.98
N ALA A 120 5.52 -1.24 1.78
CA ALA A 120 4.70 -2.36 2.21
C ALA A 120 4.08 -3.11 1.02
N LYS A 121 3.77 -2.42 -0.09
CA LYS A 121 3.35 -3.06 -1.33
C LYS A 121 4.52 -3.52 -2.22
N TYR A 122 5.52 -2.67 -2.45
CA TYR A 122 6.47 -2.90 -3.55
C TYR A 122 7.84 -3.45 -3.14
N SER A 123 8.30 -3.21 -1.91
CA SER A 123 9.63 -3.64 -1.49
C SER A 123 9.68 -5.13 -1.20
N SER A 124 10.88 -5.73 -1.37
CA SER A 124 11.15 -7.10 -0.91
C SER A 124 11.05 -7.19 0.62
N PRO A 125 10.80 -8.39 1.19
CA PRO A 125 10.67 -8.55 2.64
C PRO A 125 11.92 -8.10 3.41
N LYS A 126 13.11 -8.38 2.85
CA LYS A 126 14.40 -7.96 3.42
C LYS A 126 14.52 -6.43 3.45
N SER A 127 14.30 -5.76 2.32
CA SER A 127 14.40 -4.31 2.23
C SER A 127 13.35 -3.60 3.10
N LEU A 128 12.15 -4.18 3.22
CA LEU A 128 11.09 -3.66 4.08
C LEU A 128 11.46 -3.78 5.57
N LEU A 129 12.01 -4.92 6.00
CA LEU A 129 12.50 -5.10 7.37
C LEU A 129 13.65 -4.13 7.69
N GLU A 130 14.62 -3.98 6.78
CA GLU A 130 15.71 -3.02 6.94
C GLU A 130 15.19 -1.59 7.10
N PHE A 131 14.17 -1.21 6.31
CA PHE A 131 13.52 0.09 6.44
C PHE A 131 12.83 0.28 7.80
N ILE A 132 12.05 -0.70 8.26
CA ILE A 132 11.38 -0.64 9.57
C ILE A 132 12.40 -0.50 10.70
N LYS A 133 13.50 -1.28 10.67
CA LYS A 133 14.56 -1.19 11.68
C LYS A 133 15.30 0.14 11.63
N LYS A 134 15.63 0.65 10.44
CA LYS A 134 16.39 1.90 10.27
C LYS A 134 15.69 3.11 10.88
N TYR A 135 14.36 3.13 10.88
CA TYR A 135 13.55 4.25 11.33
C TYR A 135 12.75 3.93 12.61
N ASP A 136 13.19 2.95 13.41
CA ASP A 136 12.51 2.52 14.63
C ASP A 136 12.28 3.64 15.63
N ASN A 137 13.28 4.48 15.84
CA ASN A 137 13.19 5.66 16.71
C ASN A 137 12.09 6.63 16.27
N LEU A 138 11.83 6.74 14.96
CA LEU A 138 10.83 7.67 14.42
C LEU A 138 9.41 7.10 14.57
N TRP A 139 9.18 5.85 14.17
CA TRP A 139 7.83 5.31 14.21
C TRP A 139 7.41 4.85 15.59
N LYS A 140 8.36 4.53 16.50
CA LYS A 140 8.02 4.17 17.88
C LYS A 140 7.56 5.38 18.68
N THR A 141 7.97 6.61 18.37
CA THR A 141 7.56 7.80 19.15
C THR A 141 6.14 8.28 18.85
N ASP A 142 5.60 7.95 17.69
CA ASP A 142 4.26 8.34 17.29
C ASP A 142 3.28 7.14 17.35
N ALA A 143 2.16 7.31 18.04
CA ALA A 143 1.20 6.22 18.25
C ALA A 143 0.54 5.71 16.96
N PHE A 144 0.30 6.61 16.00
CA PHE A 144 -0.26 6.25 14.70
C PHE A 144 0.76 5.49 13.87
N LEU A 145 1.99 5.99 13.73
CA LEU A 145 3.06 5.34 12.99
C LEU A 145 3.42 3.99 13.59
N ARG A 146 3.47 3.89 14.92
CA ARG A 146 3.72 2.63 15.63
C ARG A 146 2.70 1.57 15.24
N ARG A 147 1.41 1.94 15.18
CA ARG A 147 0.34 1.07 14.72
C ARG A 147 0.52 0.66 13.25
N GLN A 148 0.87 1.60 12.37
CA GLN A 148 1.07 1.30 10.94
C GLN A 148 2.27 0.38 10.70
N ALA A 149 3.42 0.67 11.32
CA ALA A 149 4.62 -0.17 11.24
C ALA A 149 4.33 -1.59 11.75
N THR A 150 3.61 -1.70 12.87
CA THR A 150 3.18 -2.99 13.43
C THR A 150 2.27 -3.76 12.48
N ALA A 151 1.31 -3.09 11.84
CA ALA A 151 0.44 -3.74 10.85
C ALA A 151 1.25 -4.29 9.66
N VAL A 152 2.31 -3.59 9.22
CA VAL A 152 3.18 -4.03 8.12
C VAL A 152 4.03 -5.25 8.50
N LEU A 153 4.32 -5.48 9.79
CA LEU A 153 5.03 -6.70 10.24
C LEU A 153 4.29 -7.98 9.86
N SER A 154 2.96 -7.94 9.64
CA SER A 154 2.20 -9.11 9.22
C SER A 154 2.73 -9.74 7.93
N ARG A 155 3.30 -8.94 7.03
CA ARG A 155 3.90 -9.39 5.76
C ARG A 155 5.27 -10.06 5.95
N LEU A 156 5.90 -9.89 7.11
CA LEU A 156 7.29 -10.26 7.35
C LEU A 156 7.46 -11.52 8.21
N LEU A 157 6.43 -12.01 8.92
CA LEU A 157 6.60 -13.08 9.91
C LEU A 157 7.02 -14.44 9.33
N VAL A 158 6.77 -14.69 8.04
CA VAL A 158 7.11 -15.95 7.36
C VAL A 158 8.51 -15.91 6.72
N MET A 159 9.21 -14.79 6.81
CA MET A 159 10.61 -14.78 6.36
C MET A 159 11.48 -15.63 7.28
N GLY A 160 12.57 -16.20 6.77
CA GLY A 160 13.51 -17.03 7.54
C GLY A 160 14.37 -16.25 8.57
N SER A 161 13.81 -15.22 9.21
CA SER A 161 14.46 -14.39 10.22
C SER A 161 13.52 -14.23 11.41
N GLU A 162 14.05 -14.36 12.62
CA GLU A 162 13.30 -14.15 13.87
C GLU A 162 13.05 -12.66 14.18
N ALA A 163 13.74 -11.76 13.50
CA ALA A 163 13.69 -10.34 13.83
C ALA A 163 12.28 -9.72 13.77
N PRO A 164 11.41 -9.99 12.76
CA PRO A 164 10.03 -9.50 12.76
C PRO A 164 9.23 -9.97 13.98
N ARG A 165 9.42 -11.22 14.42
CA ARG A 165 8.75 -11.77 15.62
C ARG A 165 9.22 -11.06 16.87
N SER A 166 10.53 -10.83 17.01
CA SER A 166 11.06 -10.07 18.15
C SER A 166 10.48 -8.66 18.23
N ILE A 167 10.39 -7.95 17.09
CA ILE A 167 9.77 -6.61 17.03
C ILE A 167 8.28 -6.70 17.42
N LEU A 168 7.56 -7.72 16.92
CA LEU A 168 6.14 -7.91 17.25
C LEU A 168 5.92 -8.12 18.76
N ILE A 169 6.74 -8.97 19.39
CA ILE A 169 6.70 -9.23 20.84
C ILE A 169 6.97 -7.95 21.62
N GLU A 170 7.96 -7.16 21.21
CA GLU A 170 8.22 -5.84 21.80
C GLU A 170 6.97 -4.95 21.73
N GLN A 171 6.26 -4.95 20.61
CA GLN A 171 5.05 -4.14 20.44
C GLN A 171 3.89 -4.62 21.33
N ILE A 172 3.74 -5.93 21.55
CA ILE A 172 2.79 -6.51 22.50
C ILE A 172 3.09 -6.02 23.93
N ALA A 173 4.37 -5.91 24.28
CA ALA A 173 4.81 -5.45 25.60
C ALA A 173 4.83 -3.90 25.76
N SER A 174 4.58 -3.13 24.69
CA SER A 174 4.86 -1.69 24.64
C SER A 174 3.87 -0.77 25.34
N GLY A 175 2.81 -1.31 25.96
CA GLY A 175 1.75 -0.56 26.66
C GLY A 175 0.85 0.33 25.76
N ALA A 176 1.20 0.52 24.48
CA ALA A 176 0.45 1.32 23.54
C ALA A 176 -0.79 0.57 23.04
N MET A 177 -1.91 0.67 23.75
CA MET A 177 -3.14 -0.12 23.56
C MET A 177 -3.56 -0.33 22.09
N GLY A 178 -3.56 0.72 21.27
CA GLY A 178 -3.92 0.62 19.85
C GLY A 178 -2.94 -0.19 19.00
N THR A 179 -1.66 -0.21 19.37
CA THR A 179 -0.61 -1.04 18.75
C THR A 179 -0.68 -2.46 19.30
N VAL A 180 -0.82 -2.61 20.61
CA VAL A 180 -0.92 -3.91 21.30
C VAL A 180 -2.08 -4.74 20.73
N SER A 181 -3.23 -4.11 20.49
CA SER A 181 -4.38 -4.76 19.85
C SER A 181 -4.03 -5.33 18.46
N VAL A 182 -3.33 -4.56 17.62
CA VAL A 182 -2.90 -5.02 16.29
C VAL A 182 -1.88 -6.15 16.41
N ALA A 183 -0.88 -6.00 17.28
CA ALA A 183 0.18 -6.99 17.46
C ALA A 183 -0.37 -8.33 17.97
N ASN A 184 -1.26 -8.28 18.96
CA ASN A 184 -1.95 -9.47 19.47
C ASN A 184 -2.81 -10.13 18.39
N GLN A 185 -3.51 -9.35 17.56
CA GLN A 185 -4.32 -9.90 16.49
C GLN A 185 -3.48 -10.63 15.43
N ILE A 186 -2.29 -10.09 15.10
CA ILE A 186 -1.34 -10.74 14.19
C ILE A 186 -0.87 -12.08 14.80
N ALA A 187 -0.48 -12.09 16.07
CA ALA A 187 -0.04 -13.30 16.76
C ALA A 187 -1.17 -14.35 16.87
N TYR A 188 -2.39 -13.91 17.16
CA TYR A 188 -3.57 -14.79 17.21
C TYR A 188 -3.86 -15.44 15.86
N PHE A 189 -3.81 -14.67 14.76
CA PHE A 189 -4.05 -15.20 13.42
C PHE A 189 -2.99 -16.19 12.96
N GLU A 190 -1.75 -16.04 13.42
CA GLU A 190 -0.70 -17.01 13.16
C GLU A 190 -1.01 -18.39 13.76
N MET A 191 -1.62 -18.43 14.94
CA MET A 191 -2.00 -19.68 15.61
C MET A 191 -3.35 -20.25 15.14
N SER A 192 -4.06 -19.52 14.28
CA SER A 192 -5.42 -19.89 13.87
C SER A 192 -5.43 -21.04 12.87
N GLU A 193 -6.26 -22.06 13.10
CA GLU A 193 -6.38 -23.19 12.18
C GLU A 193 -7.16 -22.86 10.90
N LYS A 194 -8.11 -21.92 11.00
CA LYS A 194 -9.05 -21.55 9.94
C LYS A 194 -9.34 -20.04 9.97
N ILE A 195 -9.74 -19.49 8.82
CA ILE A 195 -10.25 -18.13 8.72
C ILE A 195 -11.67 -18.10 9.29
N GLU A 196 -11.93 -17.23 10.26
CA GLU A 196 -13.27 -17.03 10.81
C GLU A 196 -14.25 -16.48 9.77
N PRO A 197 -15.55 -16.84 9.79
CA PRO A 197 -16.51 -16.43 8.75
C PRO A 197 -16.61 -14.91 8.52
N LYS A 198 -16.52 -14.11 9.59
CA LYS A 198 -16.53 -12.64 9.47
C LYS A 198 -15.27 -12.12 8.76
N MET A 199 -14.11 -12.68 9.07
CA MET A 199 -12.86 -12.36 8.39
C MET A 199 -12.89 -12.83 6.94
N ASP A 200 -13.47 -14.00 6.67
CA ASP A 200 -13.63 -14.53 5.31
C ASP A 200 -14.47 -13.58 4.43
N LEU A 201 -15.62 -13.11 4.92
CA LEU A 201 -16.46 -12.13 4.22
C LEU A 201 -15.75 -10.79 4.01
N TYR A 202 -14.91 -10.37 4.97
CA TYR A 202 -14.10 -9.16 4.83
C TYR A 202 -13.02 -9.33 3.76
N LEU A 203 -12.28 -10.44 3.78
CA LEU A 203 -11.17 -10.72 2.86
C LEU A 203 -11.65 -11.07 1.44
N PHE A 204 -12.78 -11.77 1.33
CA PHE A 204 -13.33 -12.33 0.10
C PHE A 204 -14.85 -12.01 -0.02
N PRO A 205 -15.21 -10.73 -0.22
CA PRO A 205 -16.60 -10.33 -0.30
C PRO A 205 -17.28 -10.88 -1.56
N THR A 206 -18.57 -11.20 -1.46
CA THR A 206 -19.39 -11.75 -2.56
C THR A 206 -19.34 -10.89 -3.83
N LYS A 207 -19.30 -9.57 -3.66
CA LYS A 207 -19.07 -8.62 -4.75
C LYS A 207 -17.58 -8.33 -4.84
N LYS A 208 -16.94 -8.83 -5.90
CA LYS A 208 -15.53 -8.56 -6.18
C LYS A 208 -15.27 -7.06 -6.20
N GLN A 209 -14.27 -6.64 -5.43
CA GLN A 209 -13.80 -5.27 -5.43
C GLN A 209 -12.95 -5.03 -6.67
N ARG A 210 -13.00 -3.81 -7.21
CA ARG A 210 -12.18 -3.45 -8.37
C ARG A 210 -10.69 -3.45 -8.04
N VAL A 211 -10.33 -2.95 -6.86
CA VAL A 211 -8.95 -2.92 -6.35
C VAL A 211 -8.96 -3.60 -4.99
N TYR A 212 -7.99 -4.47 -4.74
CA TYR A 212 -7.80 -5.09 -3.44
C TYR A 212 -7.00 -4.12 -2.53
N PRO A 213 -7.56 -3.58 -1.43
CA PRO A 213 -6.86 -2.57 -0.64
C PRO A 213 -5.64 -3.12 0.10
N LEU A 214 -4.56 -2.34 0.22
CA LEU A 214 -3.35 -2.76 0.94
C LEU A 214 -3.63 -3.16 2.40
N GLY A 215 -4.46 -2.41 3.12
CA GLY A 215 -4.84 -2.78 4.50
C GLY A 215 -5.50 -4.17 4.58
N LYS A 216 -6.36 -4.50 3.61
CA LYS A 216 -6.97 -5.83 3.51
C LYS A 216 -5.93 -6.90 3.19
N PHE A 217 -4.97 -6.59 2.31
CA PHE A 217 -3.84 -7.47 2.00
C PHE A 217 -2.94 -7.73 3.22
N LEU A 218 -2.70 -6.74 4.07
CA LEU A 218 -1.94 -6.92 5.32
C LEU A 218 -2.69 -7.81 6.32
N VAL A 219 -4.02 -7.70 6.41
CA VAL A 219 -4.84 -8.63 7.23
C VAL A 219 -4.78 -10.04 6.66
N LEU A 220 -4.84 -10.21 5.34
CA LEU A 220 -4.64 -11.51 4.70
C LEU A 220 -3.26 -12.08 5.04
N CYS A 221 -2.19 -11.27 4.95
CA CYS A 221 -0.84 -11.68 5.33
C CYS A 221 -0.80 -12.21 6.78
N SER A 222 -1.46 -11.52 7.72
CA SER A 222 -1.56 -11.99 9.11
C SER A 222 -2.16 -13.39 9.22
N ALA A 223 -3.21 -13.68 8.43
CA ALA A 223 -3.84 -15.00 8.39
C ALA A 223 -2.96 -16.05 7.70
N LEU A 224 -2.25 -15.68 6.63
CA LEU A 224 -1.36 -16.56 5.88
C LEU A 224 -0.08 -16.93 6.64
N ASN A 225 0.22 -16.23 7.74
CA ASN A 225 1.28 -16.63 8.67
C ASN A 225 0.98 -18.00 9.28
N SER A 226 -0.29 -18.35 9.51
CA SER A 226 -0.70 -19.71 9.87
C SER A 226 -0.42 -20.70 8.73
N GLU A 227 0.27 -21.78 9.06
CA GLU A 227 0.59 -22.85 8.12
C GLU A 227 -0.66 -23.61 7.64
N SER A 228 -1.63 -23.83 8.52
CA SER A 228 -2.87 -24.55 8.16
C SER A 228 -3.70 -23.77 7.15
N ILE A 229 -3.81 -22.44 7.33
CA ILE A 229 -4.52 -21.55 6.41
C ILE A 229 -3.78 -21.49 5.06
N ARG A 230 -2.45 -21.36 5.10
CA ARG A 230 -1.59 -21.31 3.91
C ARG A 230 -1.68 -22.57 3.04
N LYS A 231 -1.77 -23.74 3.66
CA LYS A 231 -1.90 -25.03 2.96
C LYS A 231 -3.32 -25.32 2.48
N SER A 232 -4.30 -24.48 2.82
CA SER A 232 -5.71 -24.69 2.48
C SER A 232 -6.01 -24.39 1.00
N LYS A 233 -6.35 -25.44 0.24
CA LYS A 233 -6.78 -25.31 -1.17
C LYS A 233 -7.98 -24.36 -1.38
N PRO A 234 -9.04 -24.40 -0.54
CA PRO A 234 -10.13 -23.42 -0.63
C PRO A 234 -9.66 -21.97 -0.51
N ILE A 235 -8.71 -21.68 0.37
CA ILE A 235 -8.17 -20.32 0.54
C ILE A 235 -7.35 -19.91 -0.68
N ALA A 236 -6.49 -20.79 -1.20
CA ALA A 236 -5.74 -20.52 -2.43
C ALA A 236 -6.67 -20.18 -3.61
N LYS A 237 -7.78 -20.93 -3.77
CA LYS A 237 -8.80 -20.65 -4.79
C LYS A 237 -9.45 -19.28 -4.60
N LYS A 238 -9.87 -18.94 -3.37
CA LYS A 238 -10.46 -17.63 -3.07
C LYS A 238 -9.49 -16.48 -3.37
N ILE A 239 -8.22 -16.64 -3.03
CA ILE A 239 -7.16 -15.66 -3.33
C ILE A 239 -7.05 -15.47 -4.85
N GLY A 240 -6.92 -16.55 -5.62
CA GLY A 240 -6.81 -16.49 -7.08
C GLY A 240 -8.01 -15.80 -7.75
N GLU A 241 -9.21 -15.97 -7.19
CA GLU A 241 -10.43 -15.36 -7.70
C GLU A 241 -10.59 -13.87 -7.34
N HIS A 242 -10.11 -13.42 -6.18
CA HIS A 242 -10.36 -12.07 -5.65
C HIS A 242 -9.18 -11.12 -5.77
N ILE A 243 -7.96 -11.64 -5.82
CA ILE A 243 -6.74 -10.84 -5.88
C ILE A 243 -6.15 -10.97 -7.27
N VAL A 244 -6.14 -9.86 -8.01
CA VAL A 244 -5.59 -9.78 -9.38
C VAL A 244 -4.31 -8.95 -9.46
N ASP A 245 -4.01 -8.14 -8.43
CA ASP A 245 -2.82 -7.30 -8.40
C ASP A 245 -1.52 -8.12 -8.54
N PRO A 246 -0.67 -7.79 -9.53
CA PRO A 246 0.55 -8.57 -9.80
C PRO A 246 1.53 -8.65 -8.64
N TYR A 247 1.68 -7.56 -7.86
CA TYR A 247 2.60 -7.53 -6.73
C TYR A 247 2.06 -8.33 -5.55
N TYR A 248 0.76 -8.25 -5.26
CA TYR A 248 0.16 -9.10 -4.22
C TYR A 248 0.28 -10.58 -4.57
N ARG A 249 -0.01 -10.97 -5.82
CA ARG A 249 0.16 -12.35 -6.27
C ARG A 249 1.61 -12.81 -6.15
N ARG A 250 2.55 -11.98 -6.59
CA ARG A 250 3.99 -12.23 -6.47
C ARG A 250 4.35 -12.55 -5.02
N TRP A 251 3.94 -11.72 -4.06
CA TRP A 251 4.26 -11.93 -2.65
C TRP A 251 3.58 -13.14 -2.05
N ILE A 252 2.33 -13.43 -2.44
CA ILE A 252 1.63 -14.64 -2.01
C ILE A 252 2.38 -15.90 -2.47
N VAL A 253 2.87 -15.92 -3.70
CA VAL A 253 3.63 -17.05 -4.25
C VAL A 253 5.03 -17.12 -3.64
N GLU A 254 5.80 -16.03 -3.68
CA GLU A 254 7.21 -16.02 -3.28
C GLU A 254 7.39 -16.14 -1.76
N GLN A 255 6.56 -15.49 -0.95
CA GLN A 255 6.71 -15.49 0.52
C GLN A 255 5.96 -16.64 1.19
N TYR A 256 4.79 -17.00 0.69
CA TYR A 256 3.91 -17.99 1.33
C TYR A 256 3.82 -19.30 0.54
N GLY A 257 4.46 -19.43 -0.62
CA GLY A 257 4.48 -20.68 -1.38
C GLY A 257 3.10 -21.15 -1.87
N ILE A 258 2.11 -20.25 -1.93
CA ILE A 258 0.75 -20.58 -2.35
C ILE A 258 0.69 -20.55 -3.88
N LYS A 259 0.23 -21.64 -4.49
CA LYS A 259 -0.03 -21.71 -5.93
C LYS A 259 -1.41 -21.11 -6.24
N LEU A 260 -1.44 -20.11 -7.12
CA LEU A 260 -2.64 -19.34 -7.50
C LEU A 260 -3.12 -19.66 -8.91
#